data_AF-A0ABD0PMP6-F1
#
_entry.id   AF-A0ABD0PMP6-F1
#
_cell.length_a   1.000
_cell.length_b   1.000
_cell.length_c   1.000
_cell.angle_alpha   90.00
_cell.angle_beta   90.00
_cell.angle_gamma   90.00
#
_symmetry.space_group_name_H-M   'P 1'
#
loop_
_entity.id
_entity.type
_entity.pdbx_description
1 polymer ?
#
loop_
_entity_poly.entity_id
_entity_poly.type
_entity_poly.pdbx_seq_one_letter_code
_entity_poly.pdbx_strand_id
1 'polypeptide(L)'
;DVICGVAISAVIMAVSYPYWGTIDYLQLHNPLAPVVGVVLPLFLCYKYPELDHYSTTRGDTTIILACCSGCSVGYWVNERLGLTFDLAGPFPATLPPLTLTALGLGMARFVVGLGMLVLTRQTVRWASLRVLCRIYGASVSDIDARRRKEIEVPYKFSTYVAIGLVNSILVNRVFVIMGLWDLENSV
;
A
#
# COMPACT_ATOMS: atom_id res chain seq x y z
N ASP A 1 6.30 -16.71 -21.53
CA ASP A 1 5.97 -15.71 -20.50
C ASP A 1 6.27 -16.16 -19.09
N VAL A 2 5.66 -17.23 -18.55
CA VAL A 2 5.85 -17.66 -17.15
C VAL A 2 7.34 -17.90 -16.80
N ILE A 3 8.06 -18.72 -17.58
CA ILE A 3 9.48 -19.03 -17.32
C ILE A 3 10.35 -17.77 -17.37
N CYS A 4 10.08 -16.87 -18.32
CA CYS A 4 10.81 -15.62 -18.46
C CYS A 4 10.57 -14.69 -17.25
N GLY A 5 9.31 -14.58 -16.80
CA GLY A 5 8.96 -13.81 -15.61
C GLY A 5 9.63 -14.35 -14.34
N VAL A 6 9.67 -15.68 -14.17
CA VAL A 6 10.38 -16.33 -13.06
C VAL A 6 11.88 -16.04 -13.14
N ALA A 7 12.49 -16.18 -14.32
CA ALA A 7 13.92 -15.92 -14.51
C ALA A 7 14.28 -14.46 -14.21
N ILE A 8 13.52 -13.49 -14.72
CA ILE A 8 13.72 -12.06 -14.44
C ILE A 8 13.59 -11.78 -12.94
N SER A 9 12.57 -12.34 -12.29
CA SER A 9 12.37 -12.17 -10.85
C SER A 9 13.52 -12.75 -10.03
N ALA A 10 14.02 -13.93 -10.41
CA ALA A 10 15.17 -14.57 -9.76
C ALA A 10 16.44 -13.72 -9.89
N VAL A 11 16.70 -13.16 -11.08
CA VAL A 11 17.84 -12.26 -11.30
C VAL A 11 17.70 -10.98 -10.47
N ILE A 12 16.52 -10.35 -10.45
CA ILE A 12 16.28 -9.15 -9.64
C ILE A 12 16.49 -9.45 -8.16
N MET A 13 15.97 -10.57 -7.65
CA MET A 13 16.19 -10.97 -6.25
C MET A 13 17.67 -11.22 -5.96
N ALA A 14 18.38 -12.00 -6.78
CA ALA A 14 19.78 -12.30 -6.56
C ALA A 14 20.67 -11.04 -6.54
N VAL A 15 20.40 -10.08 -7.42
CA VAL A 15 21.14 -8.82 -7.50
C VAL A 15 20.77 -7.87 -6.36
N SER A 16 19.49 -7.80 -5.98
CA SER A 16 19.03 -6.86 -4.95
C SER A 16 19.26 -7.35 -3.53
N TYR A 17 19.26 -8.67 -3.29
CA TYR A 17 19.42 -9.31 -1.97
C TYR A 17 20.53 -8.70 -1.10
N PRO A 18 21.78 -8.53 -1.57
CA PRO A 18 22.85 -7.96 -0.74
C PRO A 18 22.58 -6.52 -0.31
N TYR A 19 21.67 -5.80 -0.98
CA TYR A 19 21.34 -4.41 -0.69
C TYR A 19 20.04 -4.23 0.11
N TRP A 20 19.28 -5.30 0.39
CA TRP A 20 17.98 -5.18 1.05
C TRP A 20 18.05 -4.47 2.40
N GLY A 21 19.03 -4.79 3.25
CA GLY A 21 19.20 -4.11 4.54
C GLY A 21 19.48 -2.62 4.39
N THR A 22 20.30 -2.23 3.41
CA THR A 22 20.59 -0.82 3.12
C THR A 22 19.35 -0.09 2.59
N ILE A 23 18.59 -0.72 1.69
CA ILE A 23 17.36 -0.15 1.12
C ILE A 23 16.32 0.05 2.23
N ASP A 24 16.14 -0.94 3.10
CA ASP A 24 15.19 -0.88 4.21
C ASP A 24 15.57 0.21 5.22
N TYR A 25 16.84 0.26 5.63
CA TYR A 25 17.35 1.32 6.49
C TYR A 25 17.11 2.70 5.89
N LEU A 26 17.44 2.90 4.60
CA LEU A 26 17.20 4.17 3.91
C LEU A 26 15.70 4.52 3.84
N GLN A 27 14.84 3.55 3.54
CA GLN A 27 13.39 3.75 3.48
C GLN A 27 12.82 4.20 4.83
N LEU A 28 13.28 3.61 5.93
CA LEU A 28 12.75 3.87 7.27
C LEU A 28 13.35 5.13 7.91
N HIS A 29 14.65 5.39 7.70
CA HIS A 29 15.38 6.41 8.46
C HIS A 29 15.61 7.72 7.72
N ASN A 30 15.53 7.75 6.39
CA ASN A 30 15.78 8.98 5.64
C ASN A 30 14.55 9.91 5.69
N PRO A 31 14.68 11.20 6.06
CA PRO A 31 13.56 12.15 6.06
C PRO A 31 12.95 12.39 4.67
N LEU A 32 13.71 12.16 3.59
CA LEU A 32 13.22 12.31 2.22
C LEU A 32 12.51 11.05 1.70
N ALA A 33 12.62 9.91 2.38
CA ALA A 33 12.01 8.64 1.97
C ALA A 33 10.51 8.73 1.68
N PRO A 34 9.65 9.33 2.54
CA PRO A 34 8.22 9.41 2.26
C PRO A 34 7.91 10.30 1.05
N VAL A 35 8.68 11.37 0.83
CA VAL A 35 8.50 12.26 -0.33
C VAL A 35 8.90 11.54 -1.61
N VAL A 36 10.08 10.92 -1.63
CA VAL A 36 10.57 10.15 -2.79
C VAL A 36 9.64 8.97 -3.07
N GLY A 37 9.21 8.25 -2.03
CA GLY A 37 8.31 7.10 -2.11
C GLY A 37 6.92 7.41 -2.66
N VAL A 38 6.50 8.68 -2.68
CA VAL A 38 5.23 9.11 -3.28
C VAL A 38 5.45 9.79 -4.63
N VAL A 39 6.41 10.71 -4.72
CA VAL A 39 6.64 11.53 -5.93
C VAL A 39 7.19 10.68 -7.06
N LEU A 40 8.13 9.77 -6.80
CA LEU A 40 8.73 8.93 -7.84
C LEU A 40 7.68 7.98 -8.45
N PRO A 41 6.87 7.22 -7.67
CA PRO A 41 5.83 6.38 -8.26
C PRO A 41 4.74 7.18 -8.97
N LEU A 42 4.36 8.35 -8.46
CA LEU A 42 3.43 9.24 -9.14
C LEU A 42 3.99 9.69 -10.50
N PHE A 43 5.25 10.13 -10.54
CA PHE A 43 5.93 10.51 -11.78
C PHE A 43 5.98 9.36 -12.77
N LEU A 44 6.29 8.14 -12.30
CA LEU A 44 6.27 6.95 -13.13
C LEU A 44 4.88 6.68 -13.69
N CYS A 45 3.80 6.78 -12.90
CA CYS A 45 2.43 6.63 -13.40
C CYS A 45 2.07 7.64 -14.51
N TYR A 46 2.66 8.84 -14.46
CA TYR A 46 2.48 9.87 -15.49
C TYR A 46 3.38 9.68 -16.71
N LYS A 47 4.53 9.03 -16.61
CA LYS A 47 5.46 8.87 -17.75
C LYS A 47 5.36 7.50 -18.40
N TYR A 48 5.00 6.47 -17.66
CA TYR A 48 4.98 5.09 -18.11
C TYR A 48 3.77 4.32 -17.53
N PRO A 49 3.09 3.48 -18.31
CA PRO A 49 3.28 3.25 -19.74
C PRO A 49 2.64 4.34 -20.61
N GLU A 50 3.36 4.80 -21.64
CA GLU A 50 2.83 5.70 -22.67
C GLU A 50 2.17 4.83 -23.75
N LEU A 51 0.84 4.72 -23.69
CA LEU A 51 0.04 4.08 -24.73
C LEU A 51 -0.75 5.15 -25.47
N ASP A 52 -0.75 5.08 -26.80
CA ASP A 52 -1.53 5.95 -27.69
C ASP A 52 -3.05 5.70 -27.60
N HIS A 53 -3.45 4.65 -26.89
CA HIS A 53 -4.84 4.27 -26.64
C HIS A 53 -5.11 4.08 -25.15
N TYR A 54 -6.37 4.22 -24.77
CA TYR A 54 -6.81 3.89 -23.41
C TYR A 54 -6.63 2.39 -23.17
N SER A 55 -5.83 2.05 -22.16
CA SER A 55 -5.66 0.69 -21.66
C SER A 55 -5.90 0.65 -20.16
N THR A 56 -6.55 -0.42 -19.69
CA THR A 56 -6.79 -0.68 -18.27
C THR A 56 -5.48 -0.89 -17.51
N THR A 57 -4.43 -1.38 -18.18
CA THR A 57 -3.12 -1.68 -17.59
C THR A 57 -2.50 -0.48 -16.88
N ARG A 58 -2.63 0.73 -17.44
CA ARG A 58 -2.14 1.97 -16.78
C ARG A 58 -2.82 2.20 -15.44
N GLY A 59 -4.13 1.99 -15.40
CA GLY A 59 -4.92 2.08 -14.18
C GLY A 59 -4.45 1.08 -13.13
N ASP A 60 -4.22 -0.16 -13.54
CA ASP A 60 -3.79 -1.25 -12.65
C ASP A 60 -2.37 -1.00 -12.10
N THR A 61 -1.43 -0.55 -12.94
CA THR A 61 -0.09 -0.13 -12.49
C THR A 61 -0.17 1.04 -11.51
N THR A 62 -1.05 2.03 -11.76
CA THR A 62 -1.25 3.16 -10.85
C THR A 62 -1.73 2.70 -9.47
N ILE A 63 -2.64 1.73 -9.44
CA ILE A 63 -3.16 1.14 -8.20
C ILE A 63 -2.04 0.49 -7.39
N ILE A 64 -1.22 -0.33 -8.04
CA ILE A 64 -0.10 -1.05 -7.40
C ILE A 64 0.91 -0.03 -6.84
N LEU A 65 1.37 0.89 -7.67
CA LEU A 65 2.36 1.90 -7.29
C LEU A 65 1.86 2.79 -6.14
N ALA A 66 0.60 3.22 -6.21
CA ALA A 66 -0.02 4.02 -5.16
C ALA A 66 -0.13 3.27 -3.83
N CYS A 67 -0.54 2.01 -3.86
CA CYS A 67 -0.62 1.17 -2.66
C CYS A 67 0.78 1.02 -2.02
N CYS A 68 1.80 0.70 -2.83
CA CYS A 68 3.18 0.60 -2.37
C CYS A 68 3.69 1.92 -1.77
N SER A 69 3.41 3.07 -2.40
CA SER A 69 3.72 4.39 -1.87
C SER A 69 3.07 4.63 -0.51
N GLY A 70 1.77 4.35 -0.38
CA GLY A 70 1.04 4.50 0.88
C GLY A 70 1.63 3.62 1.99
N CYS A 71 1.94 2.36 1.67
CA CYS A 71 2.56 1.45 2.63
C CYS A 71 3.96 1.92 3.06
N SER A 72 4.80 2.36 2.11
CA SER A 72 6.15 2.85 2.38
C SER A 72 6.17 4.06 3.32
N VAL A 73 5.29 5.04 3.08
CA VAL A 73 5.08 6.16 4.01
C VAL A 73 4.58 5.67 5.35
N GLY A 74 3.66 4.70 5.36
CA GLY A 74 3.13 4.10 6.59
C GLY A 74 4.22 3.47 7.46
N TYR A 75 5.15 2.73 6.85
CA TYR A 75 6.28 2.12 7.55
C TYR A 75 7.24 3.17 8.11
N TRP A 76 7.56 4.20 7.32
CA TRP A 76 8.36 5.33 7.80
C TRP A 76 7.72 6.02 9.01
N VAL A 77 6.40 6.23 8.99
CA VAL A 77 5.67 6.82 10.13
C VAL A 77 5.70 5.90 11.35
N ASN A 78 5.50 4.59 11.16
CA ASN A 78 5.55 3.63 12.26
C ASN A 78 6.92 3.58 12.92
N GLU A 79 8.01 3.65 12.14
CA GLU A 79 9.39 3.77 12.64
C GLU A 79 9.55 4.99 13.54
N ARG A 80 9.08 6.17 13.09
CA ARG A 80 9.18 7.41 13.88
C ARG A 80 8.37 7.37 15.17
N LEU A 81 7.36 6.53 15.23
CA LEU A 81 6.52 6.34 16.41
C LEU A 81 7.03 5.21 17.31
N GLY A 82 8.14 4.54 16.95
CA GLY A 82 8.69 3.41 17.70
C GLY A 82 7.77 2.18 17.69
N LEU A 83 6.88 2.08 16.69
CA LEU A 83 5.89 1.00 16.56
C LEU A 83 6.36 -0.04 15.55
N THR A 84 7.63 -0.39 15.62
CA THR A 84 8.27 -1.38 14.75
C THR A 84 8.22 -2.74 15.42
N PHE A 85 7.86 -3.75 14.63
CA PHE A 85 7.92 -5.14 15.07
C PHE A 85 9.31 -5.66 14.76
N ASP A 86 10.21 -5.59 15.73
CA ASP A 86 11.41 -6.39 15.68
C ASP A 86 11.04 -7.81 16.10
N LEU A 87 11.33 -8.78 15.24
CA LEU A 87 11.30 -10.20 15.60
C LEU A 87 12.42 -10.45 16.61
N ALA A 88 12.15 -10.16 17.88
CA ALA A 88 13.03 -10.44 19.01
C ALA A 88 13.00 -11.95 19.31
N GLY A 89 13.64 -12.76 18.45
CA GLY A 89 13.75 -14.19 18.69
C GLY A 89 14.70 -14.89 17.70
N PRO A 90 15.42 -15.93 18.13
CA PRO A 90 16.20 -16.74 17.21
C PRO A 90 15.27 -17.42 16.19
N PHE A 91 15.60 -17.30 14.91
CA PHE A 91 14.96 -18.12 13.88
C PHE A 91 15.27 -19.61 14.13
N PRO A 92 14.30 -20.53 13.93
CA PRO A 92 12.95 -20.34 13.41
C PRO A 92 11.92 -19.97 14.50
N ALA A 93 11.10 -18.95 14.23
CA ALA A 93 10.00 -18.57 15.11
C ALA A 93 9.04 -19.76 15.31
N THR A 94 8.78 -20.11 16.58
CA THR A 94 7.82 -21.15 16.93
C THR A 94 6.41 -20.68 16.59
N LEU A 95 5.81 -21.26 15.55
CA LEU A 95 4.43 -20.95 15.17
C LEU A 95 3.48 -21.52 16.25
N PRO A 96 2.60 -20.71 16.85
CA PRO A 96 1.61 -21.21 17.79
C PRO A 96 0.66 -22.21 17.10
N PRO A 97 0.14 -23.20 17.85
CA PRO A 97 -0.73 -24.23 17.28
C PRO A 97 -1.99 -23.63 16.67
N LEU A 98 -2.41 -24.19 15.53
CA LEU A 98 -3.59 -23.75 14.79
C LEU A 98 -4.88 -24.13 15.54
N THR A 99 -5.30 -23.26 16.46
CA THR A 99 -6.50 -23.46 17.28
C THR A 99 -7.72 -22.81 16.62
N LEU A 100 -8.92 -23.32 16.94
CA LEU A 100 -10.18 -22.75 16.43
C LEU A 100 -10.38 -21.30 16.89
N THR A 101 -9.85 -20.96 18.07
CA THR A 101 -9.81 -19.59 18.60
C THR A 101 -8.88 -18.70 17.79
N ALA A 102 -7.68 -19.16 17.42
CA ALA A 102 -6.77 -18.43 16.54
C ALA A 102 -7.40 -18.17 15.16
N LEU A 103 -8.14 -19.16 14.62
CA LEU A 103 -8.87 -19.00 13.37
C LEU A 103 -10.00 -17.96 13.49
N GLY A 104 -10.81 -18.03 14.55
CA GLY A 104 -11.88 -17.06 14.79
C GLY A 104 -11.36 -15.63 14.94
N LEU A 105 -10.25 -15.47 15.68
CA LEU A 105 -9.58 -14.17 15.85
C LEU A 105 -8.97 -13.67 14.53
N GLY A 106 -8.40 -14.56 13.71
CA GLY A 106 -7.92 -14.25 12.36
C GLY A 106 -9.03 -13.78 11.43
N MET A 107 -10.18 -14.45 11.44
CA MET A 107 -11.36 -14.06 10.66
C MET A 107 -11.93 -12.71 11.11
N ALA A 108 -11.99 -12.46 12.43
CA ALA A 108 -12.42 -11.17 12.95
C ALA A 108 -11.49 -10.04 12.48
N ARG A 109 -10.16 -10.23 12.56
CA ARG A 109 -9.17 -9.28 12.04
C ARG A 109 -9.38 -9.03 10.54
N PHE A 110 -9.57 -10.09 9.76
CA PHE A 110 -9.79 -9.98 8.32
C PHE A 110 -11.04 -9.15 7.99
N VAL A 111 -12.18 -9.42 8.64
CA VAL A 111 -13.43 -8.69 8.39
C VAL A 111 -13.31 -7.22 8.79
N VAL A 112 -12.71 -6.94 9.95
CA VAL A 112 -12.50 -5.56 10.44
C VAL A 112 -11.56 -4.79 9.52
N GLY A 113 -10.41 -5.39 9.18
CA GLY A 113 -9.45 -4.79 8.26
C GLY A 113 -10.06 -4.52 6.89
N LEU A 114 -10.74 -5.52 6.31
CA LEU A 114 -11.41 -5.38 5.02
C LEU A 114 -12.47 -4.27 5.05
N GLY A 115 -13.26 -4.18 6.12
CA GLY A 115 -14.23 -3.12 6.32
C GLY A 115 -13.59 -1.72 6.27
N MET A 116 -12.49 -1.52 7.00
CA MET A 116 -11.76 -0.24 6.99
C MET A 116 -11.21 0.11 5.62
N LEU A 117 -10.62 -0.86 4.91
CA LEU A 117 -10.08 -0.61 3.57
C LEU A 117 -11.19 -0.28 2.57
N VAL A 118 -12.33 -0.97 2.63
CA VAL A 118 -13.49 -0.68 1.77
C VAL A 118 -14.03 0.72 2.05
N LEU A 119 -14.22 1.08 3.33
CA LEU A 119 -14.70 2.42 3.71
C LEU A 119 -13.75 3.52 3.25
N THR A 120 -12.44 3.33 3.46
CA THR A 120 -11.40 4.26 2.99
C THR A 120 -11.45 4.41 1.48
N ARG A 121 -11.55 3.29 0.75
CA ARG A 121 -11.66 3.31 -0.70
C ARG A 121 -12.87 4.10 -1.17
N GLN A 122 -14.05 3.89 -0.59
CA GLN A 122 -15.27 4.58 -1.03
C GLN A 122 -15.21 6.07 -0.75
N THR A 123 -14.80 6.46 0.47
CA THR A 123 -14.72 7.86 0.90
C THR A 123 -13.68 8.64 0.09
N VAL A 124 -12.46 8.14 -0.02
CA VAL A 124 -11.37 8.83 -0.72
C VAL A 124 -11.61 8.85 -2.22
N ARG A 125 -12.12 7.77 -2.82
CA ARG A 125 -12.47 7.76 -4.25
C ARG A 125 -13.55 8.79 -4.56
N TRP A 126 -14.59 8.85 -3.74
CA TRP A 126 -15.69 9.79 -3.94
C TRP A 126 -15.21 11.24 -3.78
N ALA A 127 -14.39 11.51 -2.75
CA ALA A 127 -13.84 12.84 -2.51
C ALA A 127 -12.87 13.27 -3.62
N SER A 128 -11.88 12.43 -3.95
CA SER A 128 -10.86 12.74 -4.97
C SER A 128 -11.49 13.00 -6.33
N LEU A 129 -12.43 12.16 -6.74
CA LEU A 129 -13.15 12.31 -8.01
C LEU A 129 -13.97 13.60 -8.05
N ARG A 130 -14.69 13.95 -6.99
CA ARG A 130 -15.47 15.21 -6.94
C ARG A 130 -14.58 16.44 -6.99
N VAL A 131 -13.46 16.42 -6.25
CA VAL A 131 -12.48 17.52 -6.26
C VAL A 131 -11.90 17.68 -7.66
N LEU A 132 -11.49 16.60 -8.31
CA LEU A 132 -10.93 16.66 -9.65
C LEU A 132 -11.95 17.11 -10.70
N CYS A 133 -13.16 16.55 -10.70
CA CYS A 133 -14.23 16.99 -11.59
C CYS A 133 -14.52 18.49 -11.42
N ARG A 134 -14.48 19.01 -10.20
CA ARG A 134 -14.65 20.44 -9.93
C ARG A 134 -13.50 21.30 -10.46
N ILE A 135 -12.25 20.84 -10.31
CA ILE A 135 -11.06 21.56 -10.80
C ILE A 135 -11.05 21.61 -12.34
N TYR A 136 -11.38 20.50 -13.00
CA TYR A 136 -11.36 20.39 -14.46
C TYR A 136 -12.68 20.79 -15.13
N GLY A 137 -13.68 21.26 -14.36
CA GLY A 137 -15.00 21.64 -14.89
C GLY A 137 -15.76 20.49 -15.56
N ALA A 138 -15.38 19.24 -15.29
CA ALA A 138 -15.95 18.06 -15.92
C ALA A 138 -17.13 17.51 -15.10
N SER A 139 -18.14 16.96 -15.78
CA SER A 139 -19.23 16.29 -15.08
C SER A 139 -18.73 14.97 -14.48
N VAL A 140 -19.19 14.66 -13.26
CA VAL A 140 -18.86 13.39 -12.60
C VAL A 140 -19.37 12.20 -13.44
N SER A 141 -20.41 12.37 -14.24
CA SER A 141 -20.99 11.33 -15.11
C SER A 141 -20.25 11.09 -16.43
N ASP A 142 -19.32 11.97 -16.83
CA ASP A 142 -18.63 11.85 -18.12
C ASP A 142 -17.50 10.82 -18.06
N ILE A 143 -17.68 9.72 -18.79
CA ILE A 143 -16.73 8.59 -18.85
C ILE A 143 -15.44 8.99 -19.57
N ASP A 144 -15.54 9.80 -20.62
CA ASP A 144 -14.37 10.19 -21.43
C ASP A 144 -13.50 11.20 -20.68
N ALA A 145 -14.13 12.11 -19.92
CA ALA A 145 -13.40 12.96 -18.99
C ALA A 145 -12.63 12.14 -17.93
N ARG A 146 -13.23 11.09 -17.37
CA ARG A 146 -12.57 10.22 -16.38
C ARG A 146 -11.42 9.37 -16.93
N ARG A 147 -11.40 9.12 -18.25
CA ARG A 147 -10.33 8.38 -18.94
C ARG A 147 -9.14 9.26 -19.31
N ARG A 148 -9.29 10.59 -19.24
CA ARG A 148 -8.16 11.51 -19.41
C ARG A 148 -7.12 11.21 -18.36
N LYS A 149 -5.87 11.04 -18.79
CA LYS A 149 -4.72 10.73 -17.93
C LYS A 149 -4.59 11.68 -16.74
N GLU A 150 -4.87 12.96 -16.96
CA GLU A 150 -4.86 14.04 -15.97
C GLU A 150 -5.88 13.84 -14.85
N ILE A 151 -6.95 13.10 -15.09
CA ILE A 151 -8.00 12.80 -14.12
C ILE A 151 -7.78 11.40 -13.55
N GLU A 152 -7.57 10.41 -14.42
CA GLU A 152 -7.49 9.00 -14.07
C GLU A 152 -6.37 8.67 -13.07
N VAL A 153 -5.16 9.13 -13.36
CA VAL A 153 -3.99 8.85 -12.54
C VAL A 153 -4.14 9.41 -11.13
N PRO A 154 -4.39 10.73 -10.92
CA PRO A 154 -4.40 11.30 -9.58
C PRO A 154 -5.57 10.84 -8.70
N TYR A 155 -6.79 10.61 -9.25
CA TYR A 155 -7.88 10.09 -8.41
C TYR A 155 -7.60 8.65 -7.97
N LYS A 156 -7.07 7.79 -8.87
CA LYS A 156 -6.70 6.42 -8.49
C LYS A 156 -5.53 6.45 -7.51
N PHE A 157 -4.50 7.21 -7.83
CA PHE A 157 -3.29 7.28 -7.01
C PHE A 157 -3.59 7.74 -5.58
N SER A 158 -4.31 8.86 -5.41
CA SER A 158 -4.70 9.35 -4.07
C SER A 158 -5.54 8.34 -3.29
N THR A 159 -6.49 7.68 -3.94
CA THR A 159 -7.33 6.65 -3.31
C THR A 159 -6.50 5.49 -2.77
N TYR A 160 -5.57 4.97 -3.57
CA TYR A 160 -4.81 3.78 -3.21
C TYR A 160 -3.61 4.07 -2.31
N VAL A 161 -3.04 5.28 -2.37
CA VAL A 161 -2.10 5.77 -1.33
C VAL A 161 -2.79 5.80 0.04
N ALA A 162 -4.03 6.32 0.11
CA ALA A 162 -4.78 6.35 1.36
C ALA A 162 -5.09 4.94 1.88
N ILE A 163 -5.43 3.99 1.00
CA ILE A 163 -5.63 2.58 1.36
C ILE A 163 -4.34 1.99 1.95
N GLY A 164 -3.19 2.20 1.31
CA GLY A 164 -1.90 1.73 1.81
C GLY A 164 -1.55 2.31 3.18
N LEU A 165 -1.74 3.62 3.38
CA LEU A 165 -1.52 4.28 4.67
C LEU A 165 -2.43 3.74 5.78
N VAL A 166 -3.73 3.61 5.50
CA VAL A 166 -4.70 3.07 6.45
C VAL A 166 -4.36 1.63 6.81
N ASN A 167 -3.98 0.82 5.81
CA ASN A 167 -3.55 -0.56 6.04
C ASN A 167 -2.32 -0.63 6.96
N SER A 168 -1.27 0.13 6.67
CA SER A 168 0.00 0.06 7.42
C SER A 168 -0.08 0.66 8.83
N ILE A 169 -0.94 1.66 9.05
CA ILE A 169 -1.02 2.38 10.33
C ILE A 169 -2.31 2.04 11.09
N LEU A 170 -3.47 2.33 10.50
CA LEU A 170 -4.74 2.34 11.23
C LEU A 170 -5.22 0.93 11.58
N VAL A 171 -5.12 -0.02 10.64
CA VAL A 171 -5.59 -1.39 10.84
C VAL A 171 -4.85 -2.04 12.02
N ASN A 172 -3.52 -1.91 12.05
CA ASN A 172 -2.69 -2.44 13.15
C ASN A 172 -3.07 -1.82 14.50
N ARG A 173 -3.28 -0.49 14.55
CA ARG A 173 -3.70 0.20 15.78
C ARG A 173 -5.05 -0.28 16.29
N VAL A 174 -6.01 -0.47 15.39
CA VAL A 174 -7.35 -0.90 15.79
C VAL A 174 -7.33 -2.33 16.32
N PHE A 175 -6.50 -3.22 15.76
CA PHE A 175 -6.34 -4.57 16.31
C PHE A 175 -5.77 -4.55 17.73
N VAL A 176 -4.79 -3.70 18.02
CA VAL A 176 -4.25 -3.53 19.37
C VAL A 176 -5.31 -2.97 20.33
N ILE A 177 -6.03 -1.91 19.92
CA ILE A 177 -7.07 -1.28 20.75
C ILE A 177 -8.23 -2.23 21.07
N MET A 178 -8.62 -3.08 20.12
CA MET A 178 -9.71 -4.05 20.30
C MET A 178 -9.32 -5.26 21.17
N GLY A 179 -8.09 -5.32 21.70
CA GLY A 179 -7.58 -6.50 22.40
C GLY A 179 -7.48 -7.72 21.48
N LEU A 180 -7.50 -7.49 20.17
CA LEU A 180 -7.37 -8.52 19.16
C LEU A 180 -5.89 -8.88 18.97
N TRP A 181 -4.96 -8.25 19.69
CA TRP A 181 -3.52 -8.55 19.66
C TRP A 181 -2.99 -8.37 21.08
N ASP A 182 -2.76 -9.47 21.81
CA ASP A 182 -2.19 -9.42 23.16
C ASP A 182 -0.69 -9.17 23.08
N LEU A 183 -0.25 -7.96 23.48
CA LEU A 183 1.16 -7.64 23.72
C LEU A 183 1.69 -8.30 25.01
N GLU A 184 0.80 -8.77 25.88
CA GLU A 184 1.13 -9.25 27.24
C GLU A 184 1.76 -10.65 27.28
N ASN A 185 1.70 -11.41 26.18
CA ASN A 185 2.27 -12.78 26.10
C ASN A 185 3.55 -12.87 25.24
N SER A 186 4.16 -11.74 24.91
CA SER A 186 5.35 -11.65 24.04
C SER A 186 6.59 -11.04 24.71
N VAL A 187 6.63 -11.00 26.04
CA VAL A 187 7.83 -10.72 26.85
C VAL A 187 8.21 -11.96 27.65
#